data_AF-A0A8H6IQI4-F1
#
_entry.id   AF-A0A8H6IQI4-F1
#
_cell.length_a   1.000
_cell.length_b   1.000
_cell.length_c   1.000
_cell.angle_alpha   90.00
_cell.angle_beta   90.00
_cell.angle_gamma   90.00
#
_symmetry.space_group_name_H-M   'P 1'
#
loop_
_entity.id
_entity.type
_entity.pdbx_description
1 polymer ?
#
loop_
_entity_poly.entity_id
_entity_poly.type
_entity_poly.pdbx_seq_one_letter_code
_entity_poly.pdbx_strand_id
1 'polypeptide(L)'
;MKSFSAIILAAAAATGVMSAAVSKPVVAQRSTGADLPIDGTVMNSAAYEVFQKTEVYVATGGDGLATRQEAEPDPNRNETNPDLIFLLQCTDSGFRGDCLVFGAPPGLCVSFFSFNGANSTEVSDRFNDQVTSLSTNTGGKCQFYKFQGCNNKGDDRGLTSSYNYNLAVALPDDPRTVEYDNQIT
;
A
#
# COMPACT_ATOMS: atom_id res chain seq x y z
N MET A 1 27.71 -4.16 -59.60
CA MET A 1 27.73 -5.63 -59.43
C MET A 1 27.94 -5.95 -57.96
N LYS A 2 26.99 -6.66 -57.33
CA LYS A 2 27.14 -7.58 -56.17
C LYS A 2 27.73 -6.99 -54.86
N SER A 3 27.32 -7.32 -53.65
CA SER A 3 26.19 -8.01 -53.02
C SER A 3 26.52 -7.92 -51.52
N PHE A 4 25.52 -7.64 -50.67
CA PHE A 4 25.65 -7.64 -49.21
C PHE A 4 25.65 -9.07 -48.67
N SER A 5 26.47 -9.36 -47.64
CA SER A 5 26.22 -10.44 -46.68
C SER A 5 27.06 -10.23 -45.41
N ALA A 6 26.42 -9.73 -44.35
CA ALA A 6 26.89 -9.87 -42.97
C ALA A 6 25.93 -10.83 -42.26
N ILE A 7 26.45 -11.96 -41.80
CA ILE A 7 25.74 -12.97 -41.02
C ILE A 7 25.88 -12.58 -39.54
N ILE A 8 24.76 -12.34 -38.85
CA ILE A 8 24.71 -12.22 -37.38
C ILE A 8 24.00 -13.47 -36.86
N LEU A 9 24.70 -14.23 -36.01
CA LEU A 9 24.14 -15.35 -35.26
C LEU A 9 23.25 -14.84 -34.12
N ALA A 10 22.03 -15.37 -34.03
CA ALA A 10 21.12 -15.19 -32.90
C ALA A 10 21.38 -16.27 -31.83
N ALA A 11 21.28 -15.89 -30.55
CA ALA A 11 21.11 -16.82 -29.44
C ALA A 11 19.97 -16.30 -28.55
N ALA A 12 18.98 -17.16 -28.29
CA ALA A 12 17.81 -16.92 -27.46
C ALA A 12 17.87 -17.80 -26.20
N ALA A 13 17.42 -17.28 -25.07
CA ALA A 13 17.01 -18.08 -23.91
C ALA A 13 15.88 -17.36 -23.14
N ALA A 14 14.87 -18.15 -22.73
CA ALA A 14 13.52 -17.75 -22.31
C ALA A 14 13.36 -17.57 -20.79
N THR A 15 12.38 -16.76 -20.37
CA THR A 15 11.88 -16.61 -18.99
C THR A 15 10.39 -16.98 -18.90
N GLY A 16 9.95 -17.60 -17.80
CA GLY A 16 8.56 -17.99 -17.53
C GLY A 16 8.02 -17.44 -16.20
N VAL A 17 6.70 -17.29 -16.06
CA VAL A 17 5.96 -16.70 -14.91
C VAL A 17 4.72 -17.55 -14.52
N MET A 18 4.30 -17.57 -13.24
CA MET A 18 3.12 -18.27 -12.68
C MET A 18 2.39 -17.40 -11.62
N SER A 19 1.06 -17.56 -11.43
CA SER A 19 0.12 -16.70 -10.62
C SER A 19 -0.59 -17.41 -9.43
N ALA A 20 -1.20 -16.68 -8.45
CA ALA A 20 -1.98 -17.22 -7.29
C ALA A 20 -3.26 -16.41 -6.83
N ALA A 21 -4.19 -17.03 -6.04
CA ALA A 21 -5.55 -16.53 -5.62
C ALA A 21 -5.87 -16.63 -4.06
N VAL A 22 -6.87 -15.91 -3.48
CA VAL A 22 -7.10 -15.68 -1.98
C VAL A 22 -8.61 -15.67 -1.47
N SER A 23 -8.91 -15.95 -0.16
CA SER A 23 -10.24 -15.90 0.59
C SER A 23 -10.22 -15.30 2.07
N LYS A 24 -11.34 -14.91 2.77
CA LYS A 24 -11.51 -13.98 3.99
C LYS A 24 -12.11 -14.52 5.37
N PRO A 25 -12.08 -13.80 6.58
CA PRO A 25 -12.60 -14.21 7.95
C PRO A 25 -13.60 -13.29 8.81
N VAL A 26 -14.00 -13.67 10.09
CA VAL A 26 -15.14 -13.19 11.00
C VAL A 26 -14.80 -12.92 12.54
N VAL A 27 -15.68 -12.28 13.38
CA VAL A 27 -15.48 -11.59 14.74
C VAL A 27 -16.35 -12.13 15.97
N ALA A 28 -15.89 -12.20 17.27
CA ALA A 28 -16.63 -12.66 18.54
C ALA A 28 -16.37 -12.00 19.99
N GLN A 29 -17.42 -11.60 20.79
CA GLN A 29 -17.56 -10.56 21.90
C GLN A 29 -17.15 -10.91 23.36
N ARG A 30 -16.96 -9.91 24.27
CA ARG A 30 -16.39 -10.00 25.67
C ARG A 30 -17.31 -10.73 26.64
N SER A 31 -16.91 -11.92 27.08
CA SER A 31 -17.54 -12.59 28.23
C SER A 31 -16.56 -13.03 29.32
N THR A 32 -15.26 -12.79 29.17
CA THR A 32 -14.26 -13.30 30.12
C THR A 32 -13.79 -12.19 31.04
N GLY A 33 -14.21 -12.24 32.31
CA GLY A 33 -13.85 -11.33 33.40
C GLY A 33 -12.38 -11.41 33.81
N ALA A 34 -11.47 -11.28 32.85
CA ALA A 34 -10.04 -11.08 33.07
C ALA A 34 -9.77 -9.58 33.12
N ASP A 35 -9.26 -9.09 34.25
CA ASP A 35 -8.78 -7.72 34.37
C ASP A 35 -7.75 -7.46 33.28
N LEU A 36 -7.99 -6.44 32.46
CA LEU A 36 -7.03 -6.03 31.44
C LEU A 36 -5.85 -5.37 32.14
N PRO A 37 -4.63 -5.82 31.90
CA PRO A 37 -3.46 -5.03 32.28
C PRO A 37 -3.47 -3.74 31.44
N ILE A 38 -3.85 -2.63 32.07
CA ILE A 38 -3.86 -1.30 31.47
C ILE A 38 -2.63 -0.54 31.96
N ASP A 39 -1.86 0.00 31.04
CA ASP A 39 -0.67 0.80 31.32
C ASP A 39 -1.00 2.08 32.13
N GLY A 40 -0.09 2.49 33.01
CA GLY A 40 -0.31 3.63 33.92
C GLY A 40 -0.52 4.98 33.23
N THR A 41 -0.03 5.14 32.00
CA THR A 41 -0.30 6.34 31.18
C THR A 41 -1.73 6.37 30.64
N VAL A 42 -2.31 5.19 30.37
CA VAL A 42 -3.68 5.04 29.89
C VAL A 42 -4.68 5.22 31.04
N MET A 43 -4.34 4.75 32.24
CA MET A 43 -5.14 4.97 33.46
C MET A 43 -5.36 6.46 33.79
N ASN A 44 -4.39 7.32 33.46
CA ASN A 44 -4.47 8.77 33.66
C ASN A 44 -5.01 9.54 32.44
N SER A 45 -5.57 8.83 31.46
CA SER A 45 -6.12 9.42 30.24
C SER A 45 -7.64 9.32 30.20
N ALA A 46 -8.28 10.14 29.37
CA ALA A 46 -9.69 10.02 29.06
C ALA A 46 -10.08 8.65 28.45
N ALA A 47 -9.10 7.87 27.97
CA ALA A 47 -9.33 6.56 27.36
C ALA A 47 -9.63 5.46 28.41
N TYR A 48 -9.24 5.67 29.67
CA TYR A 48 -9.42 4.67 30.73
C TYR A 48 -10.89 4.30 30.94
N GLU A 49 -11.76 5.30 31.00
CA GLU A 49 -13.20 5.10 31.18
C GLU A 49 -13.82 4.34 29.99
N VAL A 50 -13.30 4.55 28.78
CA VAL A 50 -13.78 3.91 27.55
C VAL A 50 -13.36 2.43 27.50
N PHE A 51 -12.14 2.12 27.95
CA PHE A 51 -11.64 0.74 28.07
C PHE A 51 -12.43 -0.11 29.06
N GLN A 52 -12.90 0.51 30.16
CA GLN A 52 -13.74 -0.16 31.15
C GLN A 52 -15.16 -0.46 30.64
N LYS A 53 -15.69 0.39 29.76
CA LYS A 53 -17.09 0.34 29.30
C LYS A 53 -17.30 -0.45 28.00
N THR A 54 -16.22 -0.74 27.25
CA THR A 54 -16.30 -1.32 25.90
C THR A 54 -16.10 -2.85 25.91
N GLU A 55 -16.87 -3.58 25.10
CA GLU A 55 -16.71 -5.03 24.90
C GLU A 55 -15.46 -5.37 24.07
N VAL A 56 -14.74 -6.42 24.47
CA VAL A 56 -13.56 -6.95 23.77
C VAL A 56 -13.69 -8.41 23.43
N TYR A 57 -13.24 -8.68 22.24
CA TYR A 57 -13.47 -9.91 21.55
C TYR A 57 -12.23 -10.83 21.69
N VAL A 58 -12.41 -12.08 22.12
CA VAL A 58 -11.31 -13.04 22.45
C VAL A 58 -11.71 -14.46 22.03
N ALA A 59 -10.88 -15.15 21.25
CA ALA A 59 -11.12 -16.54 20.86
C ALA A 59 -10.55 -17.55 21.84
N THR A 60 -11.21 -18.70 21.95
CA THR A 60 -10.74 -19.90 22.68
C THR A 60 -10.64 -21.07 21.69
N GLY A 61 -9.58 -21.89 21.85
CA GLY A 61 -9.05 -22.74 20.78
C GLY A 61 -9.74 -24.09 20.55
N GLY A 62 -9.39 -24.68 19.40
CA GLY A 62 -9.64 -26.08 19.03
C GLY A 62 -11.09 -26.37 18.62
N ASP A 63 -11.35 -26.42 17.32
CA ASP A 63 -12.68 -26.64 16.71
C ASP A 63 -13.72 -25.56 17.04
N GLY A 64 -13.83 -24.60 16.11
CA GLY A 64 -14.84 -23.57 16.13
C GLY A 64 -14.24 -22.18 16.33
N LEU A 65 -14.30 -21.40 15.26
CA LEU A 65 -14.44 -19.94 15.21
C LEU A 65 -14.61 -19.25 16.59
N ALA A 66 -13.95 -18.15 16.92
CA ALA A 66 -13.31 -17.15 16.08
C ALA A 66 -12.49 -16.16 16.93
N THR A 67 -11.47 -15.54 16.32
CA THR A 67 -10.65 -14.35 16.72
C THR A 67 -9.20 -14.59 17.21
N ARG A 68 -8.41 -13.50 17.30
CA ARG A 68 -7.12 -13.31 18.00
C ARG A 68 -5.76 -13.72 17.37
N GLN A 69 -4.95 -12.67 17.20
CA GLN A 69 -3.48 -12.58 17.06
C GLN A 69 -2.85 -13.68 16.20
N GLU A 70 -2.67 -13.37 14.91
CA GLU A 70 -1.76 -14.16 14.08
C GLU A 70 -0.38 -14.15 14.75
N ALA A 71 0.15 -15.35 14.97
CA ALA A 71 1.54 -15.57 15.35
C ALA A 71 2.43 -14.79 14.38
N GLU A 72 3.53 -14.22 14.88
CA GLU A 72 4.56 -13.70 13.98
C GLU A 72 4.83 -14.76 12.91
N PRO A 73 4.73 -14.41 11.62
CA PRO A 73 4.92 -15.38 10.57
C PRO A 73 6.27 -16.06 10.75
N ASP A 74 6.33 -17.38 10.53
CA ASP A 74 7.58 -18.14 10.60
C ASP A 74 8.70 -17.32 9.92
N PRO A 75 9.75 -16.92 10.65
CA PRO A 75 10.82 -16.10 10.08
C PRO A 75 11.58 -16.82 8.95
N ASN A 76 11.42 -18.14 8.83
CA ASN A 76 11.94 -18.96 7.74
C ASN A 76 10.88 -19.29 6.68
N ARG A 77 9.68 -18.68 6.73
CA ARG A 77 8.70 -18.82 5.64
C ARG A 77 9.33 -18.31 4.36
N ASN A 78 9.07 -18.99 3.25
CA ASN A 78 9.44 -18.46 1.95
C ASN A 78 8.77 -17.09 1.75
N GLU A 79 9.57 -16.09 1.43
CA GLU A 79 9.10 -14.75 1.10
C GLU A 79 8.15 -14.87 -0.11
N THR A 80 6.86 -14.69 0.13
CA THR A 80 5.84 -14.68 -0.92
C THR A 80 5.59 -13.23 -1.27
N ASN A 81 6.39 -12.69 -2.18
CA ASN A 81 6.15 -11.35 -2.71
C ASN A 81 4.89 -11.39 -3.56
N PRO A 82 3.91 -10.49 -3.31
CA PRO A 82 2.70 -10.46 -4.12
C PRO A 82 3.05 -10.08 -5.56
N ASP A 83 2.42 -10.75 -6.52
CA ASP A 83 2.60 -10.44 -7.96
C ASP A 83 2.25 -8.98 -8.27
N LEU A 84 1.27 -8.42 -7.53
CA LEU A 84 0.80 -7.05 -7.65
C LEU A 84 0.55 -6.44 -6.27
N ILE A 85 0.94 -5.18 -6.11
CA ILE A 85 0.52 -4.29 -5.02
C ILE A 85 -0.55 -3.37 -5.58
N PHE A 86 -1.62 -3.17 -4.81
CA PHE A 86 -2.70 -2.25 -5.16
C PHE A 86 -2.66 -1.01 -4.27
N LEU A 87 -2.81 0.15 -4.91
CA LEU A 87 -2.77 1.45 -4.28
C LEU A 87 -4.05 2.20 -4.61
N LEU A 88 -4.85 2.52 -3.60
CA LEU A 88 -5.94 3.47 -3.71
C LEU A 88 -5.36 4.89 -3.66
N GLN A 89 -5.72 5.73 -4.62
CA GLN A 89 -5.44 7.18 -4.57
C GLN A 89 -6.71 7.96 -4.89
N CYS A 90 -6.88 9.08 -4.21
CA CYS A 90 -8.04 9.94 -4.34
C CYS A 90 -7.63 11.41 -4.47
N THR A 91 -8.42 12.20 -5.20
CA THR A 91 -8.16 13.61 -5.45
C THR A 91 -8.54 14.51 -4.27
N ASP A 92 -9.47 14.08 -3.41
CA ASP A 92 -9.79 14.81 -2.18
C ASP A 92 -9.33 14.07 -0.92
N SER A 93 -8.95 14.87 0.08
CA SER A 93 -8.53 14.36 1.39
C SER A 93 -9.64 13.53 2.04
N GLY A 94 -9.21 12.52 2.78
CA GLY A 94 -10.07 11.58 3.47
C GLY A 94 -10.72 10.54 2.57
N PHE A 95 -10.05 10.17 1.48
CA PHE A 95 -10.51 9.19 0.50
C PHE A 95 -11.83 9.58 -0.14
N ARG A 96 -11.91 10.83 -0.60
CA ARG A 96 -13.08 11.43 -1.24
C ARG A 96 -12.76 11.91 -2.64
N GLY A 97 -13.76 12.45 -3.32
CA GLY A 97 -13.60 12.97 -4.68
C GLY A 97 -13.48 11.84 -5.69
N ASP A 98 -12.60 12.02 -6.67
CA ASP A 98 -12.32 10.99 -7.65
C ASP A 98 -11.25 10.03 -7.11
N CYS A 99 -11.56 8.74 -7.12
CA CYS A 99 -10.71 7.71 -6.53
C CYS A 99 -10.49 6.56 -7.53
N LEU A 100 -9.25 6.09 -7.62
CA LEU A 100 -8.90 4.95 -8.46
C LEU A 100 -7.87 4.05 -7.76
N VAL A 101 -7.92 2.75 -8.07
CA VAL A 101 -6.96 1.76 -7.57
C VAL A 101 -5.97 1.42 -8.68
N PHE A 102 -4.69 1.67 -8.41
CA PHE A 102 -3.58 1.41 -9.32
C PHE A 102 -2.85 0.14 -8.89
N GLY A 103 -2.53 -0.73 -9.85
CA GLY A 103 -1.85 -2.01 -9.60
C GLY A 103 -0.52 -2.08 -10.32
N ALA A 104 0.54 -2.46 -9.61
CA ALA A 104 1.86 -2.70 -10.21
C ALA A 104 2.64 -3.77 -9.44
N PRO A 105 3.56 -4.50 -10.10
CA PRO A 105 4.49 -5.38 -9.41
C PRO A 105 5.37 -4.59 -8.43
N PRO A 106 5.80 -5.21 -7.31
CA PRO A 106 6.75 -4.59 -6.40
C PRO A 106 8.03 -4.12 -7.11
N GLY A 107 8.51 -2.93 -6.79
CA GLY A 107 9.76 -2.36 -7.33
C GLY A 107 9.66 -1.77 -8.74
N LEU A 108 8.52 -1.87 -9.42
CA LEU A 108 8.33 -1.23 -10.71
C LEU A 108 8.09 0.28 -10.55
N CYS A 109 8.83 1.08 -11.32
CA CYS A 109 8.58 2.51 -11.45
C CYS A 109 7.44 2.74 -12.45
N VAL A 110 6.30 3.21 -11.98
CA VAL A 110 5.12 3.54 -12.79
C VAL A 110 4.63 4.95 -12.48
N SER A 111 3.93 5.55 -13.43
CA SER A 111 3.27 6.86 -13.31
C SER A 111 1.85 6.77 -13.85
N PHE A 112 1.01 7.79 -13.66
CA PHE A 112 -0.36 7.80 -14.20
C PHE A 112 -0.41 7.59 -15.73
N PHE A 113 0.62 8.07 -16.44
CA PHE A 113 0.78 7.89 -17.88
C PHE A 113 0.96 6.42 -18.29
N SER A 114 1.41 5.56 -17.37
CA SER A 114 1.56 4.12 -17.61
C SER A 114 0.20 3.39 -17.65
N PHE A 115 -0.85 4.02 -17.14
CA PHE A 115 -2.22 3.48 -17.09
C PHE A 115 -3.13 4.08 -18.17
N ASN A 116 -2.59 4.96 -19.01
CA ASN A 116 -3.30 5.50 -20.15
C ASN A 116 -3.50 4.44 -21.24
N GLY A 117 -4.65 4.49 -21.92
CA GLY A 117 -4.89 3.70 -23.13
C GLY A 117 -4.11 4.27 -24.33
N ALA A 118 -3.99 3.48 -25.41
CA ALA A 118 -3.18 3.81 -26.59
C ALA A 118 -3.45 5.20 -27.23
N ASN A 119 -4.64 5.77 -27.04
CA ASN A 119 -5.01 7.11 -27.50
C ASN A 119 -5.82 7.87 -26.43
N SER A 120 -5.56 7.64 -25.14
CA SER A 120 -6.29 8.29 -24.05
C SER A 120 -5.31 8.90 -23.05
N THR A 121 -5.66 10.05 -22.51
CA THR A 121 -4.99 10.70 -21.37
C THR A 121 -5.87 10.72 -20.14
N GLU A 122 -7.01 10.02 -20.15
CA GLU A 122 -8.05 10.13 -19.13
C GLU A 122 -7.51 9.91 -17.71
N VAL A 123 -6.64 8.92 -17.51
CA VAL A 123 -6.10 8.62 -16.17
C VAL A 123 -5.11 9.69 -15.74
N SER A 124 -4.16 10.07 -16.60
CA SER A 124 -3.20 11.13 -16.27
C SER A 124 -3.88 12.48 -16.04
N ASP A 125 -4.88 12.83 -16.85
CA ASP A 125 -5.58 14.11 -16.74
C ASP A 125 -6.35 14.24 -15.41
N ARG A 126 -6.81 13.12 -14.86
CA ARG A 126 -7.58 13.08 -13.61
C ARG A 126 -6.71 13.02 -12.36
N PHE A 127 -5.56 12.35 -12.42
CA PHE A 127 -4.80 12.01 -11.21
C PHE A 127 -3.40 12.63 -11.13
N ASN A 128 -2.78 13.01 -12.25
CA ASN A 128 -1.45 13.62 -12.23
C ASN A 128 -1.47 14.96 -11.51
N ASP A 129 -0.66 15.11 -10.46
CA ASP A 129 -0.62 16.29 -9.61
C ASP A 129 -1.97 16.64 -8.96
N GLN A 130 -2.87 15.66 -8.79
CA GLN A 130 -4.19 15.86 -8.17
C GLN A 130 -4.40 15.03 -6.90
N VAL A 131 -3.51 14.08 -6.59
CA VAL A 131 -3.70 13.15 -5.47
C VAL A 131 -3.46 13.86 -4.13
N THR A 132 -4.39 13.65 -3.20
CA THR A 132 -4.35 14.22 -1.83
C THR A 132 -4.52 13.17 -0.73
N SER A 133 -4.97 11.95 -1.06
CA SER A 133 -4.99 10.83 -0.11
C SER A 133 -4.67 9.51 -0.80
N LEU A 134 -4.03 8.60 -0.06
CA LEU A 134 -3.54 7.32 -0.59
C LEU A 134 -3.52 6.19 0.45
N SER A 135 -3.67 4.94 0.00
CA SER A 135 -3.54 3.76 0.85
C SER A 135 -3.13 2.53 0.04
N THR A 136 -2.21 1.73 0.56
CA THR A 136 -1.85 0.44 -0.01
C THR A 136 -2.75 -0.67 0.55
N ASN A 137 -3.03 -1.70 -0.24
CA ASN A 137 -3.89 -2.82 0.16
C ASN A 137 -3.21 -3.77 1.16
N THR A 138 -1.87 -3.81 1.18
CA THR A 138 -1.08 -4.72 2.01
C THR A 138 -0.59 -4.07 3.30
N GLY A 139 -0.74 -2.76 3.47
CA GLY A 139 -0.06 -1.98 4.52
C GLY A 139 1.45 -1.84 4.29
N GLY A 140 1.99 -2.46 3.24
CA GLY A 140 3.36 -2.25 2.78
C GLY A 140 3.56 -0.81 2.30
N LYS A 141 4.79 -0.32 2.44
CA LYS A 141 5.13 1.06 2.05
C LYS A 141 5.43 1.12 0.54
N CYS A 142 4.81 2.08 -0.13
CA CYS A 142 5.16 2.47 -1.49
C CYS A 142 5.97 3.76 -1.47
N GLN A 143 6.74 3.99 -2.53
CA GLN A 143 7.48 5.23 -2.74
C GLN A 143 6.74 6.07 -3.77
N PHE A 144 6.43 7.33 -3.42
CA PHE A 144 5.75 8.28 -4.28
C PHE A 144 6.71 9.37 -4.70
N TYR A 145 6.58 9.85 -5.94
CA TYR A 145 7.48 10.84 -6.52
C TYR A 145 6.71 11.98 -7.17
N LYS A 146 7.34 13.14 -7.24
CA LYS A 146 6.84 14.35 -7.90
C LYS A 146 7.13 14.39 -9.39
N PHE A 147 8.11 13.61 -9.82
CA PHE A 147 8.58 13.61 -11.19
C PHE A 147 8.61 12.18 -11.74
N GLN A 148 8.36 12.08 -13.04
CA GLN A 148 8.56 10.84 -13.77
C GLN A 148 10.00 10.34 -13.60
N GLY A 149 10.17 9.02 -13.53
CA GLY A 149 11.48 8.38 -13.50
C GLY A 149 12.01 8.07 -12.10
N CYS A 150 11.17 8.11 -11.06
CA CYS A 150 11.45 7.58 -9.73
C CYS A 150 12.82 7.98 -9.16
N ASN A 151 13.12 9.28 -9.19
CA ASN A 151 14.37 9.85 -8.70
C ASN A 151 15.65 9.40 -9.43
N ASN A 152 15.58 8.94 -10.67
CA ASN A 152 16.76 8.54 -11.44
C ASN A 152 17.84 9.64 -11.57
N LYS A 153 17.48 10.91 -11.41
CA LYS A 153 18.39 12.07 -11.46
C LYS A 153 18.75 12.66 -10.09
N GLY A 154 18.16 12.19 -9.00
CA GLY A 154 18.41 12.72 -7.65
C GLY A 154 17.56 13.96 -7.28
N ASP A 155 16.64 14.37 -8.15
CA ASP A 155 15.83 15.59 -7.99
C ASP A 155 14.69 15.45 -6.96
N ASP A 156 14.30 14.21 -6.61
CA ASP A 156 13.19 13.95 -5.71
C ASP A 156 13.41 12.69 -4.86
N ARG A 157 13.67 12.86 -3.57
CA ARG A 157 13.93 11.74 -2.64
C ARG A 157 12.71 10.81 -2.44
N GLY A 158 11.53 11.24 -2.89
CA GLY A 158 10.27 10.54 -2.75
C GLY A 158 9.70 10.55 -1.33
N LEU A 159 8.39 10.32 -1.26
CA LEU A 159 7.64 10.10 -0.03
C LEU A 159 7.40 8.60 0.15
N THR A 160 7.81 8.06 1.29
CA THR A 160 7.54 6.66 1.64
C THR A 160 6.28 6.59 2.49
N SER A 161 5.20 5.99 1.98
CA SER A 161 3.97 5.85 2.76
C SER A 161 3.19 4.59 2.39
N SER A 162 2.50 4.01 3.37
CA SER A 162 1.48 2.98 3.16
C SER A 162 0.06 3.52 3.29
N TYR A 163 -0.10 4.66 3.95
CA TYR A 163 -1.39 5.30 4.21
C TYR A 163 -1.20 6.79 4.46
N ASN A 164 -2.00 7.60 3.79
CA ASN A 164 -2.10 9.02 4.07
C ASN A 164 -3.55 9.50 3.86
N TYR A 165 -4.18 9.94 4.94
CA TYR A 165 -5.55 10.46 4.90
C TYR A 165 -5.62 11.87 4.30
N ASN A 166 -4.57 12.67 4.43
CA ASN A 166 -4.53 14.03 3.92
C ASN A 166 -3.07 14.47 3.72
N LEU A 167 -2.60 14.48 2.48
CA LEU A 167 -1.24 14.87 2.12
C LEU A 167 -0.97 16.33 2.48
N ALA A 168 -1.97 17.20 2.50
CA ALA A 168 -1.83 18.59 2.93
C ALA A 168 -1.53 18.76 4.43
N VAL A 169 -1.53 17.67 5.22
CA VAL A 169 -1.20 17.69 6.64
C VAL A 169 0.10 16.94 6.87
N ALA A 170 1.06 17.62 7.50
CA ALA A 170 2.34 17.01 7.85
C ALA A 170 2.12 15.86 8.83
N LEU A 171 2.69 14.70 8.50
CA LEU A 171 2.73 13.58 9.43
C LEU A 171 3.89 13.79 10.42
N PRO A 172 3.74 13.38 11.70
CA PRO A 172 4.83 13.45 12.68
C PRO A 172 6.10 12.72 12.22
N ASP A 173 5.92 11.61 11.50
CA ASP A 173 7.02 10.73 11.07
C ASP A 173 7.73 11.23 9.79
N ASP A 174 7.02 12.00 8.95
CA ASP A 174 7.61 12.64 7.77
C ASP A 174 6.95 14.01 7.50
N PRO A 175 7.56 15.12 7.96
CA PRO A 175 7.00 16.45 7.78
C PRO A 175 6.95 16.89 6.32
N ARG A 176 7.68 16.21 5.42
CA ARG A 176 7.71 16.52 3.98
C ARG A 176 6.49 16.02 3.24
N THR A 177 5.61 15.29 3.91
CA THR A 177 4.33 14.80 3.37
C THR A 177 3.58 15.90 2.60
N VAL A 178 3.54 17.12 3.14
CA VAL A 178 2.87 18.28 2.54
C VAL A 178 3.44 18.73 1.21
N GLU A 179 4.70 18.38 0.92
CA GLU A 179 5.31 18.70 -0.36
C GLU A 179 4.83 17.80 -1.50
N TYR A 180 4.12 16.71 -1.19
CA TYR A 180 3.58 15.75 -2.15
C TYR A 180 2.06 15.90 -2.36
N ASP A 181 1.40 16.78 -1.60
CA ASP A 181 0.00 17.12 -1.82
C ASP A 181 -0.19 17.75 -3.20
N ASN A 182 -1.02 17.13 -4.06
CA ASN A 182 -1.23 17.59 -5.43
C ASN A 182 0.07 17.71 -6.26
N GLN A 183 1.05 16.84 -5.99
CA GLN A 183 2.33 16.86 -6.71
C GLN A 183 2.77 15.46 -7.17
N ILE A 184 2.02 14.40 -6.89
CA ILE A 184 2.43 13.03 -7.26
C ILE A 184 2.22 12.79 -8.77
N THR A 185 3.17 12.10 -9.42
CA THR A 185 3.16 11.75 -10.84
C THR A 185 3.31 10.24 -11.09
#